data_AF-A0ABD7ZJB6-F1
#
_entry.id   AF-A0ABD7ZJB6-F1
#
_cell.length_a   1.000
_cell.length_b   1.000
_cell.length_c   1.000
_cell.angle_alpha   90.00
_cell.angle_beta   90.00
_cell.angle_gamma   90.00
#
_symmetry.space_group_name_H-M   'P 1'
#
loop_
_entity.id
_entity.type
_entity.pdbx_description
1 polymer ?
#
loop_
_entity_poly.entity_id
_entity_poly.type
_entity_poly.pdbx_seq_one_letter_code
_entity_poly.pdbx_strand_id
1 'polypeptide(L)'
;MNQVQQIFDYAAKQYATQPEYLWSKFPEYAILRHGNGKGKWYALIGKITKIRLGLQEEGTTDFINLKCPPDMVSILQQSPNFLPAYHMNKTHWLTIVLDHGVETEEIFKLLDWSYDLTK
;
A
#
# COMPACT_ATOMS: atom_id res chain seq x y z
N MET A 1 -1.89 -14.61 -11.11
CA MET A 1 -1.38 -13.22 -11.09
C MET A 1 -1.25 -12.85 -9.62
N ASN A 2 -0.14 -12.24 -9.19
CA ASN A 2 0.03 -11.84 -7.78
C ASN A 2 -0.73 -10.53 -7.50
N GLN A 3 -0.97 -10.21 -6.23
CA GLN A 3 -1.70 -9.00 -5.86
C GLN A 3 -1.02 -7.70 -6.32
N VAL A 4 0.31 -7.65 -6.35
CA VAL A 4 1.05 -6.46 -6.85
C VAL A 4 0.63 -6.10 -8.28
N GLN A 5 0.63 -7.09 -9.19
CA GLN A 5 0.24 -6.83 -10.58
C GLN A 5 -1.24 -6.46 -10.69
N GLN A 6 -2.12 -7.11 -9.92
CA GLN A 6 -3.55 -6.78 -9.87
C GLN A 6 -3.79 -5.33 -9.42
N ILE A 7 -3.03 -4.84 -8.44
CA ILE A 7 -3.08 -3.46 -7.95
C ILE A 7 -2.64 -2.48 -9.03
N PHE A 8 -1.54 -2.77 -9.74
CA PHE A 8 -1.07 -1.91 -10.83
C PHE A 8 -2.04 -1.88 -12.00
N ASP A 9 -2.60 -3.03 -12.38
CA ASP A 9 -3.61 -3.11 -13.44
C ASP A 9 -4.88 -2.34 -13.05
N TYR A 10 -5.31 -2.46 -11.80
CA TYR A 10 -6.45 -1.70 -11.28
C TYR A 10 -6.16 -0.20 -11.29
N ALA A 11 -5.00 0.24 -10.80
CA ALA A 11 -4.62 1.64 -10.78
C ALA A 11 -4.53 2.25 -12.20
N ALA A 12 -3.98 1.50 -13.15
CA ALA A 12 -3.92 1.89 -14.55
C ALA A 12 -5.32 2.05 -15.15
N LYS A 13 -6.22 1.11 -14.87
CA LYS A 13 -7.60 1.13 -15.40
C LYS A 13 -8.48 2.19 -14.73
N GLN A 14 -8.42 2.31 -13.41
CA GLN A 14 -9.33 3.12 -12.62
C GLN A 14 -8.89 4.58 -12.53
N TYR A 15 -7.58 4.83 -12.45
CA TYR A 15 -7.04 6.17 -12.19
C TYR A 15 -6.14 6.70 -13.32
N ALA A 16 -5.88 5.91 -14.36
CA ALA A 16 -4.89 6.21 -15.39
C ALA A 16 -3.48 6.46 -14.82
N THR A 17 -3.13 5.78 -13.72
CA THR A 17 -1.82 5.91 -13.05
C THR A 17 -0.95 4.69 -13.32
N GLN A 18 0.35 4.91 -13.58
CA GLN A 18 1.36 3.87 -13.68
C GLN A 18 2.28 3.89 -12.45
N PRO A 19 2.88 2.75 -12.06
CA PRO A 19 3.86 2.72 -10.97
C PRO A 19 5.11 3.51 -11.34
N GLU A 20 5.64 4.26 -10.36
CA GLU A 20 6.92 4.95 -10.51
C GLU A 20 7.96 4.42 -9.52
N TYR A 21 9.19 4.22 -10.02
CA TYR A 21 10.31 3.64 -9.28
C TYR A 21 11.34 4.72 -8.98
N LEU A 22 11.22 5.36 -7.83
CA LEU A 22 12.00 6.56 -7.51
C LEU A 22 13.40 6.25 -6.97
N TRP A 23 13.67 5.01 -6.57
CA TRP A 23 14.87 4.65 -5.82
C TRP A 23 15.70 3.58 -6.53
N SER A 24 16.85 3.96 -7.09
CA SER A 24 17.76 3.00 -7.76
C SER A 24 18.30 1.91 -6.83
N LYS A 25 18.42 2.18 -5.52
CA LYS A 25 18.85 1.19 -4.52
C LYS A 25 17.72 0.24 -4.09
N PHE A 26 16.47 0.60 -4.36
CA PHE A 26 15.28 -0.18 -4.01
C PHE A 26 14.38 -0.31 -5.24
N PRO A 27 14.82 -1.06 -6.28
CA PRO A 27 14.12 -1.15 -7.55
C PRO A 27 12.75 -1.85 -7.44
N GLU A 28 12.50 -2.57 -6.36
CA GLU A 28 11.21 -3.22 -6.08
C GLU A 28 10.21 -2.28 -5.41
N TYR A 29 10.62 -1.07 -5.01
CA TYR A 29 9.74 -0.09 -4.39
C TYR A 29 9.12 0.79 -5.48
N ALA A 30 7.80 0.77 -5.53
CA ALA A 30 7.00 1.56 -6.44
C ALA A 30 6.05 2.47 -5.67
N ILE A 31 5.82 3.67 -6.19
CA ILE A 31 4.75 4.54 -5.71
C ILE A 31 3.64 4.61 -6.75
N LEU A 32 2.43 4.91 -6.28
CA LEU A 32 1.35 5.42 -7.11
C LEU A 32 1.01 6.83 -6.63
N ARG A 33 0.95 7.78 -7.56
CA ARG A 33 0.65 9.18 -7.28
C ARG A 33 -0.27 9.81 -8.30
N HIS A 34 -0.98 10.85 -7.89
CA HIS A 34 -1.85 11.60 -8.78
C HIS A 34 -1.06 12.22 -9.94
N GLY A 35 -1.58 12.10 -11.17
CA GLY A 35 -1.05 12.80 -12.35
C GLY A 35 -1.34 14.31 -12.35
N ASN A 36 -2.09 14.81 -11.36
CA ASN A 36 -2.25 16.26 -11.18
C ASN A 36 -0.91 16.89 -10.77
N GLY A 37 -0.71 18.17 -11.10
CA GLY A 37 0.58 18.86 -10.89
C GLY A 37 1.10 18.92 -9.44
N LYS A 38 0.37 18.37 -8.45
CA LYS A 38 0.80 18.25 -7.05
C LYS A 38 1.51 16.93 -6.75
N GLY A 39 1.35 15.88 -7.56
CA GLY A 39 2.10 14.63 -7.45
C GLY A 39 1.98 13.90 -6.10
N LYS A 40 0.85 14.05 -5.39
CA LYS A 40 0.63 13.43 -4.07
C LYS A 40 0.52 11.91 -4.21
N TRP A 41 1.18 11.18 -3.31
CA TRP A 41 1.15 9.72 -3.30
C TRP A 41 -0.09 9.21 -2.61
N TYR A 42 -0.65 8.13 -3.15
CA TYR A 42 -1.76 7.40 -2.56
C TYR A 42 -1.43 5.93 -2.31
N ALA A 43 -0.34 5.41 -2.86
CA ALA A 43 0.18 4.11 -2.47
C ALA A 43 1.71 4.07 -2.51
N LEU A 44 2.28 3.26 -1.64
CA LEU A 44 3.66 2.79 -1.71
C LEU A 44 3.64 1.27 -1.64
N ILE A 45 4.20 0.61 -2.65
CA ILE A 45 4.31 -0.84 -2.76
C ILE A 45 5.79 -1.19 -2.71
N GLY A 46 6.16 -2.29 -2.05
CA GLY A 46 7.54 -2.76 -2.07
C GLY A 46 7.72 -4.14 -1.49
N LYS A 47 8.92 -4.70 -1.67
CA LYS A 47 9.34 -5.95 -1.04
C LYS A 47 10.23 -5.70 0.16
N ILE A 48 9.94 -6.38 1.27
CA ILE A 48 10.67 -6.17 2.52
C ILE A 48 10.77 -7.47 3.33
N THR A 49 11.76 -7.54 4.23
CA THR A 49 11.80 -8.61 5.24
C THR A 49 10.61 -8.50 6.20
N LYS A 50 9.97 -9.64 6.48
CA LYS A 50 8.82 -9.75 7.39
C LYS A 50 9.11 -9.15 8.78
N ILE A 51 10.32 -9.36 9.30
CA ILE A 51 10.80 -8.79 10.58
C ILE A 51 10.72 -7.25 10.62
N ARG A 52 10.99 -6.56 9.51
CA ARG A 52 10.90 -5.09 9.46
C ARG A 52 9.46 -4.57 9.51
N LEU A 53 8.48 -5.43 9.25
CA LEU A 53 7.06 -5.14 9.45
C LEU A 53 6.57 -5.54 10.85
N GLY A 54 7.45 -6.06 11.72
CA GLY A 54 7.10 -6.51 13.06
C GLY A 54 6.56 -7.94 13.12
N LEU A 55 6.67 -8.70 12.03
CA LEU A 55 6.29 -10.12 11.99
C LEU A 55 7.43 -10.99 12.53
N GLN A 56 7.09 -12.11 13.16
CA GLN A 56 8.07 -13.02 13.78
C GLN A 56 8.71 -14.01 12.79
N GLU A 57 8.14 -14.13 11.60
CA GLU A 57 8.62 -15.04 10.56
C GLU A 57 9.82 -14.48 9.81
N GLU A 58 10.73 -15.36 9.39
CA GLU A 58 11.81 -15.03 8.47
C GLU A 58 11.34 -14.93 7.02
N GLY A 59 12.19 -14.36 6.15
CA GLY A 59 11.92 -14.20 4.73
C GLY A 59 11.38 -12.82 4.34
N THR A 60 11.02 -12.69 3.06
CA THR A 60 10.53 -11.45 2.47
C THR A 60 9.07 -11.55 2.06
N THR A 61 8.39 -10.42 2.02
CA THR A 61 7.01 -10.29 1.56
C THR A 61 6.81 -8.96 0.83
N ASP A 62 5.82 -8.93 -0.05
CA ASP A 62 5.37 -7.68 -0.67
C ASP A 62 4.35 -7.01 0.25
N PHE A 63 4.41 -5.68 0.33
CA PHE A 63 3.50 -4.89 1.13
C PHE A 63 2.95 -3.71 0.32
N ILE A 64 1.82 -3.18 0.78
CA ILE A 64 1.30 -1.89 0.34
C ILE A 64 1.00 -0.99 1.53
N ASN A 65 1.38 0.27 1.42
CA ASN A 65 0.91 1.33 2.29
C ASN A 65 -0.20 2.10 1.62
N LEU A 66 -1.29 2.30 2.36
CA LEU A 66 -2.43 3.09 1.92
C LEU A 66 -2.77 4.14 2.96
N LYS A 67 -3.04 5.35 2.48
CA LYS A 67 -3.64 6.41 3.30
C LYS A 67 -5.05 6.01 3.71
N CYS A 68 -5.39 6.23 4.97
CA CYS A 68 -6.62 5.82 5.61
C CYS A 68 -7.06 6.89 6.62
N PRO A 69 -8.36 7.12 6.86
CA PRO A 69 -8.81 8.02 7.91
C PRO A 69 -8.31 7.55 9.29
N PRO A 70 -7.88 8.44 10.19
CA PRO A 70 -7.33 8.05 11.50
C PRO A 70 -8.23 7.12 12.33
N ASP A 71 -9.54 7.37 12.31
CA ASP A 71 -10.52 6.55 13.02
C ASP A 71 -10.56 5.12 12.46
N MET A 72 -10.46 5.00 11.13
CA MET A 72 -10.45 3.70 10.44
C MET A 72 -9.12 2.97 10.61
N VAL A 73 -7.99 3.67 10.71
CA VAL A 73 -6.68 3.05 11.02
C VAL A 73 -6.77 2.25 12.32
N SER A 74 -7.37 2.85 13.35
CA SER A 74 -7.53 2.21 14.66
C SER A 74 -8.48 1.00 14.61
N ILE A 75 -9.55 1.08 13.80
CA ILE A 75 -10.51 -0.02 13.62
C ILE A 75 -9.88 -1.17 12.85
N LEU A 76 -9.22 -0.90 11.71
CA LEU A 76 -8.63 -1.93 10.85
C LEU A 76 -7.50 -2.68 11.55
N GLN A 77 -6.67 -1.99 12.34
CA GLN A 77 -5.59 -2.64 13.13
C GLN A 77 -6.09 -3.57 14.25
N GLN A 78 -7.41 -3.67 14.50
CA GLN A 78 -7.95 -4.73 15.34
C GLN A 78 -7.82 -6.12 14.68
N SER A 79 -7.67 -6.17 13.36
CA SER A 79 -7.36 -7.39 12.61
C SER A 79 -5.85 -7.51 12.40
N PRO A 80 -5.26 -8.72 12.59
CA PRO A 80 -3.82 -8.94 12.42
C PRO A 80 -3.33 -8.77 10.98
N ASN A 81 -4.24 -8.71 10.00
CA ASN A 81 -3.90 -8.52 8.59
C ASN A 81 -3.54 -7.06 8.25
N PHE A 82 -3.76 -6.14 9.18
CA PHE A 82 -3.55 -4.71 8.99
C PHE A 82 -2.53 -4.20 10.00
N LEU A 83 -1.36 -3.79 9.50
CA LEU A 83 -0.21 -3.42 10.30
C LEU A 83 -0.07 -1.89 10.43
N PRO A 84 0.60 -1.40 11.49
CA PRO A 84 1.01 -0.01 11.57
C PRO A 84 1.85 0.38 10.34
N ALA A 85 1.67 1.60 9.85
CA ALA A 85 2.34 2.05 8.63
C ALA A 85 3.87 1.91 8.69
N TYR A 86 4.44 1.28 7.66
CA TYR A 86 5.86 1.22 7.42
C TYR A 86 6.36 2.49 6.71
N HIS A 87 7.39 3.17 7.22
CA HIS A 87 7.93 4.46 6.72
C HIS A 87 6.97 5.67 6.63
N MET A 88 5.66 5.47 6.66
CA MET A 88 4.64 6.52 6.57
C MET A 88 4.11 6.91 7.95
N ASN A 89 3.32 7.98 7.99
CA ASN A 89 2.66 8.45 9.22
C ASN A 89 1.62 7.42 9.69
N LYS A 90 1.87 6.76 10.84
CA LYS A 90 1.03 5.69 11.41
C LYS A 90 -0.39 6.12 11.79
N THR A 91 -0.67 7.42 11.91
CA THR A 91 -2.01 7.95 12.18
C THR A 91 -2.87 8.03 10.91
N HIS A 92 -2.25 8.18 9.74
CA HIS A 92 -2.95 8.43 8.48
C HIS A 92 -2.72 7.35 7.43
N TRP A 93 -1.87 6.37 7.72
CA TRP A 93 -1.50 5.32 6.80
C TRP A 93 -1.55 3.97 7.52
N LEU A 94 -1.67 2.92 6.71
CA LEU A 94 -1.74 1.54 7.15
C LEU A 94 -0.87 0.70 6.21
N THR A 95 -0.28 -0.37 6.72
CA THR A 95 0.43 -1.37 5.90
C THR A 95 -0.40 -2.64 5.78
N ILE A 96 -0.47 -3.20 4.58
CA ILE A 96 -1.08 -4.50 4.30
C ILE A 96 0.01 -5.40 3.73
N VAL A 97 0.09 -6.63 4.23
CA VAL A 97 0.93 -7.68 3.65
C VAL A 97 0.18 -8.30 2.49
N LEU A 98 0.77 -8.27 1.29
CA LEU A 98 0.15 -8.79 0.08
C LEU A 98 0.23 -10.32 0.04
N ASP A 99 -0.74 -10.93 -0.64
CA ASP A 99 -0.96 -12.37 -0.75
C ASP A 99 -1.09 -13.07 0.62
N HIS A 100 -1.51 -12.32 1.66
CA HIS A 100 -1.58 -12.81 3.04
C HIS A 100 -2.85 -12.30 3.78
N GLY A 101 -3.98 -12.96 3.53
CA GLY A 101 -5.20 -12.86 4.36
C GLY A 101 -6.11 -11.65 4.08
N VAL A 102 -5.71 -10.70 3.25
CA VAL A 102 -6.60 -9.65 2.73
C VAL A 102 -6.89 -9.92 1.26
N GLU A 103 -8.17 -10.09 0.93
CA GLU A 103 -8.61 -10.32 -0.45
C GLU A 103 -8.35 -9.09 -1.34
N THR A 104 -8.06 -9.34 -2.61
CA THR A 104 -7.69 -8.30 -3.57
C THR A 104 -8.78 -7.23 -3.71
N GLU A 105 -10.06 -7.63 -3.68
CA GLU A 105 -11.18 -6.68 -3.75
C GLU A 105 -11.22 -5.72 -2.54
N GLU A 106 -10.83 -6.18 -1.36
CA GLU A 106 -10.76 -5.34 -0.16
C GLU A 106 -9.61 -4.32 -0.29
N ILE A 107 -8.48 -4.75 -0.83
CA ILE A 107 -7.34 -3.86 -1.12
C ILE A 107 -7.74 -2.79 -2.13
N PHE A 108 -8.54 -3.12 -3.15
CA PHE A 108 -9.03 -2.14 -4.12
C PHE A 108 -9.91 -1.06 -3.48
N LYS A 109 -10.83 -1.44 -2.57
CA LYS A 109 -11.63 -0.44 -1.83
C LYS A 109 -10.77 0.49 -0.99
N LEU A 110 -9.77 -0.05 -0.30
CA LEU A 110 -8.84 0.74 0.51
C LEU A 110 -7.95 1.64 -0.36
N LEU A 111 -7.59 1.18 -1.56
CA LEU A 111 -6.86 1.96 -2.55
C LEU A 111 -7.72 3.12 -3.08
N ASP A 112 -9.01 2.88 -3.36
CA ASP A 112 -9.97 3.93 -3.75
C ASP A 112 -10.07 5.00 -2.66
N TRP A 113 -10.21 4.59 -1.39
CA TRP A 113 -10.20 5.53 -0.26
C TRP A 113 -8.92 6.34 -0.21
N SER A 114 -7.78 5.67 -0.38
CA SER A 114 -6.49 6.32 -0.36
C SER A 114 -6.33 7.36 -1.46
N TYR A 115 -6.78 7.01 -2.67
CA TYR A 115 -6.80 7.88 -3.83
C TYR A 115 -7.65 9.14 -3.57
N ASP A 116 -8.86 8.96 -3.03
CA ASP A 116 -9.77 10.08 -2.75
C ASP A 116 -9.25 10.99 -1.62
N LEU A 117 -8.65 10.43 -0.56
CA LEU A 117 -8.06 11.18 0.56
C LEU A 117 -6.79 11.97 0.21
N THR A 118 -6.30 11.83 -1.01
CA THR A 118 -5.05 12.42 -1.49
C THR A 118 -5.21 13.29 -2.73
N LYS A 119 -6.43 13.52 -3.22
CA LYS A 119 -6.70 14.48 -4.30
C LYS A 119 -6.24 15.92 -3.96
#